data_AF-A0A6C0FJQ2-F1
#
_entry.id   AF-A0A6C0FJQ2-F1
#
_cell.length_a   1.000
_cell.length_b   1.000
_cell.length_c   1.000
_cell.angle_alpha   90.00
_cell.angle_beta   90.00
_cell.angle_gamma   90.00
#
_symmetry.space_group_name_H-M   'P 1'
#
loop_
_entity.id
_entity.type
_entity.pdbx_description
1 polymer ?
#
loop_
_entity_poly.entity_id
_entity_poly.type
_entity_poly.pdbx_seq_one_letter_code
_entity_poly.pdbx_strand_id
1 'polypeptide(L)'
;MKIRRTLSALCAAAVAAGAGLALAPAAHAAGTTSLASVLASDGDTFDRNWYDFDIVDQAVATVLAAKPGSPVAVLADGTVPLTAFIPNDRAFQVLAKDLTHRWYGTEQEVLTAIAGAVGVDAVEQVLLYHVVPGATIDSATALASSGASLTTAQGGTFTVKVWSKRYAIVQLKDQDRSDLDPFLVRSKLDLNAGNVQIAHGISLVLRPIDL
;
A
#
# COMPACT_ATOMS: atom_id res chain seq x y z
N MET A 1 74.55 6.52 7.79
CA MET A 1 73.28 6.23 7.10
C MET A 1 72.13 6.77 7.95
N LYS A 2 71.25 7.56 7.32
CA LYS A 2 69.80 7.76 7.58
C LYS A 2 69.26 7.16 8.90
N ILE A 3 68.55 7.82 9.83
CA ILE A 3 67.72 9.03 9.85
C ILE A 3 67.47 9.36 11.34
N ARG A 4 67.80 10.61 11.74
CA ARG A 4 67.04 11.63 12.52
C ARG A 4 65.84 11.14 13.36
N ARG A 5 65.45 11.70 14.50
CA ARG A 5 65.90 12.73 15.46
C ARG A 5 64.90 12.62 16.63
N THR A 6 65.39 12.93 17.81
CA THR A 6 64.81 12.90 19.17
C THR A 6 63.70 13.92 19.46
N LEU A 7 63.09 13.74 20.66
CA LEU A 7 62.41 14.70 21.57
C LEU A 7 60.87 14.67 21.56
N SER A 8 60.21 14.20 22.63
CA SER A 8 59.83 14.92 23.88
C SER A 8 58.60 15.82 23.65
N ALA A 9 57.66 16.07 24.54
CA ALA A 9 57.29 15.66 25.90
C ALA A 9 55.84 16.18 26.13
N LEU A 10 55.27 15.83 27.28
CA LEU A 10 54.00 16.29 27.87
C LEU A 10 53.54 17.74 27.55
N CYS A 11 52.23 17.94 27.46
CA CYS A 11 51.44 19.06 28.03
C CYS A 11 49.94 18.68 27.93
N ALA A 12 49.23 18.41 29.03
CA ALA A 12 48.51 19.34 29.91
C ALA A 12 47.18 19.88 29.34
N ALA A 13 46.14 19.75 30.16
CA ALA A 13 44.72 19.96 29.89
C ALA A 13 44.31 21.40 29.54
N ALA A 14 43.21 21.54 28.79
CA ALA A 14 42.40 22.76 28.72
C ALA A 14 40.91 22.40 28.62
N VAL A 15 40.12 22.99 29.52
CA VAL A 15 38.67 22.89 29.71
C VAL A 15 37.93 23.64 28.60
N ALA A 16 36.82 23.11 28.08
CA ALA A 16 35.81 23.90 27.37
C ALA A 16 34.39 23.33 27.54
N ALA A 17 33.56 24.12 28.23
CA ALA A 17 32.15 24.42 28.00
C ALA A 17 31.15 23.30 27.67
N GLY A 18 30.05 23.30 28.42
CA GLY A 18 28.90 22.44 28.20
C GLY A 18 28.32 22.56 26.79
N ALA A 19 28.14 21.41 26.17
CA ALA A 19 27.13 21.18 25.17
C ALA A 19 26.31 20.00 25.69
N GLY A 20 25.08 20.26 26.11
CA GLY A 20 24.12 19.18 26.28
C GLY A 20 24.04 18.45 24.95
N LEU A 21 24.51 17.21 24.92
CA LEU A 21 24.24 16.28 23.83
C LEU A 21 22.72 16.09 23.84
N ALA A 22 22.02 16.88 23.04
CA ALA A 22 20.64 16.59 22.69
C ALA A 22 20.68 15.25 21.95
N LEU A 23 20.33 14.18 22.67
CA LEU A 23 20.03 12.90 22.07
C LEU A 23 18.95 13.18 21.03
N ALA A 24 19.30 13.04 19.74
CA ALA A 24 18.30 13.02 18.69
C ALA A 24 17.24 11.99 19.09
N PRO A 25 15.93 12.31 18.96
CA PRO A 25 14.90 11.34 19.26
C PRO A 25 15.21 10.09 18.44
N ALA A 26 15.36 8.96 19.12
CA ALA A 26 15.52 7.68 18.46
C ALA A 26 14.34 7.56 17.49
N ALA A 27 14.63 7.50 16.19
CA ALA A 27 13.63 7.14 15.22
C ALA A 27 13.03 5.81 15.71
N HIS A 28 11.76 5.82 16.09
CA HIS A 28 11.06 4.58 16.40
C HIS A 28 11.24 3.70 15.17
N ALA A 29 11.89 2.55 15.34
CA ALA A 29 11.97 1.57 14.28
C ALA A 29 10.54 1.24 13.88
N ALA A 30 10.21 1.45 12.60
CA ALA A 30 8.90 1.11 12.09
C ALA A 30 8.65 -0.39 12.36
N GLY A 31 7.44 -0.71 12.81
CA GLY A 31 7.04 -2.09 13.04
C GLY A 31 7.02 -2.90 11.74
N THR A 32 6.94 -4.22 11.89
CA THR A 32 6.97 -5.17 10.77
C THR A 32 5.68 -5.99 10.69
N THR A 33 4.56 -5.44 11.19
CA THR A 33 3.26 -6.08 11.02
C THR A 33 2.89 -6.03 9.53
N SER A 34 2.55 -7.19 8.96
CA SER A 34 2.17 -7.30 7.55
C SER A 34 0.75 -6.78 7.30
N LEU A 35 0.47 -6.29 6.09
CA LEU A 35 -0.89 -5.90 5.73
C LEU A 35 -1.84 -7.10 5.74
N ALA A 36 -1.39 -8.26 5.28
CA ALA A 36 -2.20 -9.49 5.34
C ALA A 36 -2.66 -9.79 6.77
N SER A 37 -1.78 -9.65 7.77
CA SER A 37 -2.19 -9.84 9.17
C SER A 37 -3.16 -8.78 9.69
N VAL A 38 -3.09 -7.55 9.19
CA VAL A 38 -4.00 -6.47 9.61
C VAL A 38 -5.39 -6.66 9.01
N LEU A 39 -5.46 -7.03 7.74
CA LEU A 39 -6.72 -7.31 7.07
C LEU A 39 -7.40 -8.55 7.68
N ALA A 40 -6.61 -9.61 7.92
CA ALA A 40 -7.05 -10.81 8.60
C ALA A 40 -7.54 -10.64 10.05
N SER A 41 -7.20 -9.52 10.69
CA SER A 41 -7.58 -9.29 12.08
C SER A 41 -9.08 -8.97 12.25
N ASP A 42 -9.80 -8.62 11.18
CA ASP A 42 -11.23 -8.25 11.24
C ASP A 42 -12.18 -9.45 11.10
N GLY A 43 -11.72 -10.59 10.58
CA GLY A 43 -12.51 -11.82 10.54
C GLY A 43 -12.30 -12.72 9.32
N ASP A 44 -11.74 -12.22 8.22
CA ASP A 44 -11.45 -12.97 6.96
C ASP A 44 -12.66 -13.72 6.37
N THR A 45 -13.90 -13.34 6.70
CA THR A 45 -15.09 -14.12 6.32
C THR A 45 -16.07 -13.28 5.56
N PHE A 46 -16.50 -13.81 4.40
CA PHE A 46 -17.59 -13.22 3.65
C PHE A 46 -18.81 -12.94 4.54
N ASP A 47 -19.26 -11.69 4.52
CA ASP A 47 -20.42 -11.25 5.26
C ASP A 47 -21.38 -10.41 4.39
N ARG A 48 -21.91 -9.31 4.92
CA ARG A 48 -22.82 -8.39 4.21
C ARG A 48 -22.38 -6.93 4.33
N ASN A 49 -21.21 -6.66 4.87
CA ASN A 49 -20.68 -5.35 5.11
C ASN A 49 -19.79 -4.93 3.94
N TRP A 50 -20.39 -4.34 2.92
CA TRP A 50 -19.69 -3.89 1.71
C TRP A 50 -18.56 -2.84 1.89
N TYR A 51 -18.18 -2.47 3.12
CA TYR A 51 -17.20 -1.42 3.42
C TYR A 51 -15.98 -1.90 4.22
N ASP A 52 -15.83 -3.20 4.41
CA ASP A 52 -14.57 -3.86 4.78
C ASP A 52 -13.80 -4.34 3.53
N PHE A 53 -12.95 -5.34 3.70
CA PHE A 53 -11.93 -5.77 2.75
C PHE A 53 -11.90 -7.30 2.55
N ASP A 54 -12.95 -8.02 2.96
CA ASP A 54 -12.98 -9.48 2.93
C ASP A 54 -12.82 -10.04 1.50
N ILE A 55 -13.33 -9.36 0.46
CA ILE A 55 -13.09 -9.77 -0.93
C ILE A 55 -11.60 -9.69 -1.29
N VAL A 56 -10.86 -8.69 -0.82
CA VAL A 56 -9.42 -8.58 -1.09
C VAL A 56 -8.66 -9.73 -0.45
N ASP A 57 -8.96 -10.03 0.81
CA ASP A 57 -8.30 -11.09 1.56
C ASP A 57 -8.53 -12.45 0.89
N GLN A 58 -9.78 -12.71 0.51
CA GLN A 58 -10.14 -13.93 -0.20
C GLN A 58 -9.56 -13.98 -1.62
N ALA A 59 -9.42 -12.85 -2.31
CA ALA A 59 -8.74 -12.77 -3.60
C ALA A 59 -7.25 -13.08 -3.48
N VAL A 60 -6.57 -12.51 -2.47
CA VAL A 60 -5.17 -12.80 -2.16
C VAL A 60 -4.98 -14.28 -1.83
N ALA A 61 -5.83 -14.84 -0.94
CA ALA A 61 -5.79 -16.25 -0.59
C ALA A 61 -6.01 -17.16 -1.81
N THR A 62 -6.96 -16.82 -2.69
CA THR A 62 -7.24 -17.56 -3.92
C THR A 62 -6.04 -17.54 -4.88
N VAL A 63 -5.43 -16.37 -5.07
CA VAL A 63 -4.23 -16.23 -5.91
C VAL A 63 -3.06 -17.01 -5.33
N LEU A 64 -2.81 -16.94 -4.03
CA LEU A 64 -1.72 -17.67 -3.38
C LEU A 64 -1.95 -19.20 -3.39
N ALA A 65 -3.19 -19.65 -3.26
CA ALA A 65 -3.54 -21.06 -3.37
C ALA A 65 -3.29 -21.61 -4.79
N ALA A 66 -3.64 -20.82 -5.83
CA ALA A 66 -3.38 -21.18 -7.22
C ALA A 66 -1.90 -21.01 -7.61
N LYS A 67 -1.24 -20.00 -7.05
CA LYS A 67 0.13 -19.57 -7.35
C LYS A 67 0.91 -19.25 -6.06
N PRO A 68 1.48 -20.26 -5.39
CA PRO A 68 2.24 -20.05 -4.17
C PRO A 68 3.47 -19.14 -4.32
N GLY A 69 3.99 -18.99 -5.55
CA GLY A 69 5.11 -18.11 -5.87
C GLY A 69 4.71 -16.72 -6.37
N SER A 70 3.44 -16.32 -6.24
CA SER A 70 2.96 -15.02 -6.68
C SER A 70 3.66 -13.87 -5.95
N PRO A 71 4.01 -12.76 -6.63
CA PRO A 71 4.51 -11.56 -5.97
C PRO A 71 3.53 -10.94 -4.96
N VAL A 72 2.24 -11.33 -5.01
CA VAL A 72 1.21 -10.92 -4.04
C VAL A 72 1.58 -11.34 -2.60
N ALA A 73 2.42 -12.38 -2.44
CA ALA A 73 2.95 -12.79 -1.14
C ALA A 73 3.69 -11.68 -0.38
N VAL A 74 4.16 -10.63 -1.08
CA VAL A 74 4.79 -9.46 -0.44
C VAL A 74 3.87 -8.74 0.55
N LEU A 75 2.54 -8.84 0.39
CA LEU A 75 1.57 -8.28 1.33
C LEU A 75 1.59 -9.00 2.70
N ALA A 76 2.10 -10.24 2.74
CA ALA A 76 2.31 -11.00 3.96
C ALA A 76 3.72 -10.81 4.54
N ASP A 77 4.66 -10.24 3.78
CA ASP A 77 6.01 -9.94 4.25
C ASP A 77 6.11 -8.53 4.83
N GLY A 78 5.76 -8.39 6.11
CA GLY A 78 5.81 -7.12 6.83
C GLY A 78 7.21 -6.51 6.98
N THR A 79 8.27 -7.10 6.43
CA THR A 79 9.62 -6.49 6.39
C THR A 79 9.87 -5.65 5.14
N VAL A 80 9.06 -5.84 4.09
CA VAL A 80 9.21 -5.13 2.83
C VAL A 80 8.41 -3.83 2.86
N PRO A 81 9.03 -2.66 2.66
CA PRO A 81 8.31 -1.39 2.61
C PRO A 81 7.45 -1.30 1.36
N LEU A 82 6.16 -1.02 1.53
CA LEU A 82 5.23 -0.80 0.43
C LEU A 82 4.02 0.02 0.88
N THR A 83 3.30 0.55 -0.10
CA THR A 83 1.98 1.15 0.08
C THR A 83 0.96 0.38 -0.75
N ALA A 84 -0.10 -0.12 -0.14
CA ALA A 84 -1.22 -0.72 -0.86
C ALA A 84 -2.42 0.22 -0.91
N PHE A 85 -3.08 0.31 -2.06
CA PHE A 85 -4.34 1.02 -2.23
C PHE A 85 -5.45 -0.02 -2.29
N ILE A 86 -6.19 -0.23 -1.21
CA ILE A 86 -7.04 -1.41 -1.06
C ILE A 86 -8.50 -1.04 -1.35
N PRO A 87 -9.13 -1.61 -2.40
CA PRO A 87 -10.55 -1.40 -2.66
C PRO A 87 -11.40 -2.11 -1.62
N ASN A 88 -12.53 -1.51 -1.25
CA ASN A 88 -13.51 -2.15 -0.37
C ASN A 88 -14.41 -3.14 -1.14
N ASP A 89 -15.20 -3.91 -0.42
CA ASP A 89 -16.06 -4.94 -1.02
C ASP A 89 -17.11 -4.37 -1.99
N ARG A 90 -17.60 -3.15 -1.72
CA ARG A 90 -18.47 -2.42 -2.65
C ARG A 90 -17.78 -2.11 -3.98
N ALA A 91 -16.50 -1.77 -3.96
CA ALA A 91 -15.72 -1.52 -5.17
C ALA A 91 -15.64 -2.78 -6.05
N PHE A 92 -15.41 -3.95 -5.44
CA PHE A 92 -15.44 -5.22 -6.18
C PHE A 92 -16.82 -5.56 -6.72
N GLN A 93 -17.88 -5.26 -5.97
CA GLN A 93 -19.25 -5.46 -6.47
C GLN A 93 -19.53 -4.62 -7.73
N VAL A 94 -19.01 -3.38 -7.77
CA VAL A 94 -19.08 -2.53 -8.97
C VAL A 94 -18.27 -3.15 -10.11
N LEU A 95 -17.02 -3.55 -9.86
CA LEU A 95 -16.19 -4.23 -10.86
C LEU A 95 -16.87 -5.48 -11.45
N ALA A 96 -17.43 -6.35 -10.61
CA ALA A 96 -18.14 -7.54 -11.06
C ALA A 96 -19.33 -7.19 -11.95
N LYS A 97 -20.05 -6.12 -11.61
CA LYS A 97 -21.17 -5.62 -12.40
C LYS A 97 -20.70 -5.03 -13.73
N ASP A 98 -19.55 -4.38 -13.79
CA ASP A 98 -19.01 -3.86 -15.05
C ASP A 98 -18.56 -5.00 -15.97
N LEU A 99 -17.88 -6.01 -15.42
CA LEU A 99 -17.40 -7.18 -16.17
C LEU A 99 -18.50 -8.14 -16.64
N THR A 100 -19.56 -8.32 -15.84
CA THR A 100 -20.60 -9.35 -16.11
C THR A 100 -21.96 -8.75 -16.47
N HIS A 101 -22.10 -7.42 -16.38
CA HIS A 101 -23.36 -6.69 -16.50
C HIS A 101 -24.46 -7.14 -15.52
N ARG A 102 -24.07 -7.74 -14.38
CA ARG A 102 -25.00 -8.27 -13.37
C ARG A 102 -24.61 -7.84 -11.95
N TRP A 103 -25.62 -7.56 -11.13
CA TRP A 103 -25.44 -7.33 -9.70
C TRP A 103 -25.49 -8.65 -8.92
N TYR A 104 -24.54 -8.81 -8.01
CA TYR A 104 -24.45 -9.96 -7.10
C TYR A 104 -24.79 -9.54 -5.68
N GLY A 105 -25.46 -10.41 -4.94
CA GLY A 105 -26.00 -10.09 -3.61
C GLY A 105 -25.06 -10.42 -2.46
N THR A 106 -23.98 -11.14 -2.74
CA THR A 106 -23.01 -11.63 -1.75
C THR A 106 -21.57 -11.45 -2.25
N GLU A 107 -20.64 -11.27 -1.33
CA GLU A 107 -19.21 -11.12 -1.64
C GLU A 107 -18.62 -12.36 -2.31
N GLN A 108 -19.04 -13.55 -1.87
CA GLN A 108 -18.63 -14.82 -2.48
C GLN A 108 -19.01 -14.90 -3.97
N GLU A 109 -20.24 -14.50 -4.30
CA GLU A 109 -20.70 -14.45 -5.70
C GLU A 109 -19.91 -13.41 -6.50
N VAL A 110 -19.60 -12.25 -5.92
CA VAL A 110 -18.78 -11.21 -6.55
C VAL A 110 -17.38 -11.75 -6.88
N LEU A 111 -16.69 -12.35 -5.92
CA LEU A 111 -15.35 -12.90 -6.15
C LEU A 111 -15.38 -14.02 -7.21
N THR A 112 -16.36 -14.92 -7.12
CA THR A 112 -16.54 -16.01 -8.10
C THR A 112 -16.81 -15.47 -9.50
N ALA A 113 -17.63 -14.43 -9.62
CA ALA A 113 -17.95 -13.80 -10.89
C ALA A 113 -16.73 -13.12 -11.51
N ILE A 114 -15.94 -12.40 -10.72
CA ILE A 114 -14.69 -11.77 -11.19
C ILE A 114 -13.70 -12.84 -11.62
N ALA A 115 -13.44 -13.83 -10.79
CA ALA A 115 -12.53 -14.93 -11.12
C ALA A 115 -12.99 -15.71 -12.36
N GLY A 116 -14.30 -15.89 -12.56
CA GLY A 116 -14.86 -16.52 -13.75
C GLY A 116 -14.80 -15.65 -15.01
N ALA A 117 -14.89 -14.33 -14.88
CA ALA A 117 -14.87 -13.40 -16.00
C ALA A 117 -13.46 -13.13 -16.53
N VAL A 118 -12.48 -12.91 -15.64
CA VAL A 118 -11.12 -12.51 -16.03
C VAL A 118 -10.04 -13.54 -15.73
N GLY A 119 -10.34 -14.55 -14.91
CA GLY A 119 -9.38 -15.57 -14.49
C GLY A 119 -8.45 -15.12 -13.36
N VAL A 120 -7.79 -16.09 -12.72
CA VAL A 120 -6.90 -15.86 -11.57
C VAL A 120 -5.67 -15.03 -11.95
N ASP A 121 -5.16 -15.17 -13.18
CA ASP A 121 -4.02 -14.40 -13.69
C ASP A 121 -4.32 -12.90 -13.73
N ALA A 122 -5.51 -12.52 -14.20
CA ALA A 122 -5.92 -11.13 -14.24
C ALA A 122 -6.18 -10.58 -12.83
N VAL A 123 -6.77 -11.39 -11.94
CA VAL A 123 -6.96 -10.99 -10.53
C VAL A 123 -5.61 -10.71 -9.86
N GLU A 124 -4.61 -11.56 -10.07
CA GLU A 124 -3.24 -11.32 -9.58
C GLU A 124 -2.68 -9.98 -10.11
N GLN A 125 -2.82 -9.71 -11.41
CA GLN A 125 -2.35 -8.45 -12.00
C GLN A 125 -3.05 -7.24 -11.40
N VAL A 126 -4.37 -7.33 -11.18
CA VAL A 126 -5.14 -6.26 -10.52
C VAL A 126 -4.63 -6.06 -9.10
N LEU A 127 -4.48 -7.12 -8.29
CA LEU A 127 -3.94 -6.99 -6.92
C LEU A 127 -2.55 -6.34 -6.91
N LEU A 128 -1.65 -6.73 -7.82
CA LEU A 128 -0.32 -6.13 -7.92
C LEU A 128 -0.36 -4.67 -8.40
N TYR A 129 -1.35 -4.29 -9.18
CA TYR A 129 -1.56 -2.91 -9.62
C TYR A 129 -1.99 -1.98 -8.46
N HIS A 130 -2.55 -2.54 -7.40
CA HIS A 130 -2.88 -1.79 -6.18
C HIS A 130 -1.68 -1.59 -5.24
N VAL A 131 -0.54 -2.26 -5.50
CA VAL A 131 0.64 -2.22 -4.62
C VAL A 131 1.71 -1.32 -5.23
N VAL A 132 2.21 -0.37 -4.45
CA VAL A 132 3.35 0.49 -4.78
C VAL A 132 4.54 0.06 -3.92
N PRO A 133 5.53 -0.64 -4.48
CA PRO A 133 6.67 -1.13 -3.71
C PRO A 133 7.65 0.00 -3.35
N GLY A 134 8.39 -0.18 -2.25
CA GLY A 134 9.56 0.62 -1.89
C GLY A 134 9.27 1.97 -1.21
N ALA A 135 8.02 2.41 -1.16
CA ALA A 135 7.65 3.65 -0.50
C ALA A 135 6.49 3.42 0.47
N THR A 136 6.63 3.96 1.68
CA THR A 136 5.55 4.11 2.66
C THR A 136 4.99 5.52 2.49
N ILE A 137 3.87 5.64 1.78
CA ILE A 137 3.22 6.90 1.47
C ILE A 137 2.10 7.07 2.49
N ASP A 138 2.30 7.91 3.51
CA ASP A 138 1.24 8.26 4.44
C ASP A 138 0.20 9.22 3.80
N SER A 139 -0.93 9.41 4.46
CA SER A 139 -2.00 10.27 3.95
C SER A 139 -1.57 11.72 3.77
N ALA A 140 -0.70 12.23 4.64
CA ALA A 140 -0.15 13.58 4.55
C ALA A 140 0.69 13.74 3.27
N THR A 141 1.53 12.75 2.98
CA THR A 141 2.35 12.69 1.77
C THR A 141 1.48 12.52 0.54
N ALA A 142 0.48 11.63 0.56
CA ALA A 142 -0.47 11.46 -0.54
C ALA A 142 -1.21 12.79 -0.85
N LEU A 143 -1.65 13.52 0.18
CA LEU A 143 -2.30 14.82 0.06
C LEU A 143 -1.38 15.95 -0.41
N ALA A 144 -0.07 15.78 -0.25
CA ALA A 144 0.93 16.71 -0.78
C ALA A 144 1.37 16.38 -2.22
N SER A 145 1.10 15.16 -2.69
CA SER A 145 1.70 14.59 -3.92
C SER A 145 0.82 14.74 -5.16
N SER A 146 0.13 15.87 -5.32
CA SER A 146 -0.70 16.11 -6.51
C SER A 146 0.16 16.12 -7.79
N GLY A 147 -0.23 15.32 -8.77
CA GLY A 147 0.52 15.11 -10.02
C GLY A 147 1.60 14.04 -9.94
N ALA A 148 1.81 13.40 -8.78
CA ALA A 148 2.77 12.31 -8.67
C ALA A 148 2.31 11.09 -9.45
N SER A 149 3.22 10.50 -10.22
CA SER A 149 3.02 9.21 -10.88
C SER A 149 3.66 8.12 -10.02
N LEU A 150 2.85 7.14 -9.60
CA LEU A 150 3.29 6.03 -8.78
C LEU A 150 3.43 4.79 -9.66
N THR A 151 4.56 4.09 -9.54
CA THR A 151 4.80 2.82 -10.23
C THR A 151 4.35 1.68 -9.34
N THR A 152 3.55 0.78 -9.90
CA THR A 152 2.96 -0.35 -9.21
C THR A 152 3.85 -1.58 -9.29
N ALA A 153 3.62 -2.57 -8.43
CA ALA A 153 4.32 -3.86 -8.47
C ALA A 153 4.02 -4.64 -9.76
N GLN A 154 2.88 -4.35 -10.40
CA GLN A 154 2.52 -4.88 -11.72
C GLN A 154 3.40 -4.28 -12.85
N GLY A 155 3.97 -3.10 -12.64
CA GLY A 155 4.80 -2.36 -13.60
C GLY A 155 4.06 -1.19 -14.27
N GLY A 156 2.72 -1.18 -14.23
CA GLY A 156 1.91 -0.03 -14.64
C GLY A 156 2.03 1.15 -13.68
N THR A 157 1.54 2.31 -14.11
CA THR A 157 1.57 3.54 -13.30
C THR A 157 0.19 4.16 -13.18
N PHE A 158 -0.12 4.78 -12.04
CA PHE A 158 -1.29 5.64 -11.90
C PHE A 158 -0.88 7.01 -11.33
N THR A 159 -1.71 8.03 -11.55
CA THR A 159 -1.41 9.41 -11.16
C THR A 159 -2.27 9.86 -9.98
N VAL A 160 -1.65 10.42 -8.95
CA VAL A 160 -2.36 10.99 -7.80
C VAL A 160 -2.83 12.40 -8.15
N LYS A 161 -4.14 12.67 -8.03
CA LYS A 161 -4.72 14.00 -8.23
C LYS A 161 -5.40 14.49 -6.96
N VAL A 162 -4.84 15.53 -6.34
CA VAL A 162 -5.42 16.14 -5.15
C VAL A 162 -6.35 17.28 -5.57
N TRP A 163 -7.64 17.12 -5.31
CA TRP A 163 -8.65 18.13 -5.60
C TRP A 163 -8.80 19.14 -4.47
N SER A 164 -8.74 18.67 -3.22
CA SER A 164 -8.81 19.54 -2.06
C SER A 164 -8.06 18.94 -0.88
N LYS A 165 -7.00 19.63 -0.43
CA LYS A 165 -6.26 19.28 0.79
C LYS A 165 -7.14 19.43 2.04
N ARG A 166 -7.99 20.47 2.08
CA ARG A 166 -8.88 20.76 3.22
C ARG A 166 -9.89 19.65 3.47
N TYR A 167 -10.40 19.04 2.39
CA TYR A 167 -11.41 17.97 2.48
C TYR A 167 -10.81 16.57 2.30
N ALA A 168 -9.49 16.47 2.18
CA ALA A 168 -8.77 15.23 1.89
C ALA A 168 -9.30 14.47 0.65
N ILE A 169 -9.64 15.22 -0.41
CA ILE A 169 -10.16 14.63 -1.66
C ILE A 169 -8.98 14.36 -2.59
N VAL A 170 -8.64 13.09 -2.70
CA VAL A 170 -7.59 12.57 -3.57
C VAL A 170 -8.20 11.56 -4.51
N GLN A 171 -8.02 11.78 -5.81
CA GLN A 171 -8.41 10.88 -6.88
C GLN A 171 -7.16 10.16 -7.39
N LEU A 172 -7.25 8.86 -7.64
CA LEU A 172 -6.20 8.06 -8.24
C LEU A 172 -6.59 7.79 -9.69
N LYS A 173 -5.80 8.30 -10.62
CA LYS A 173 -6.06 8.18 -12.05
C LYS A 173 -5.33 6.99 -12.62
N ASP A 174 -6.06 5.94 -12.96
CA ASP A 174 -5.47 4.72 -13.49
C ASP A 174 -5.36 4.74 -15.03
N GLN A 175 -5.17 3.57 -15.63
CA GLN A 175 -5.01 3.42 -17.08
C GLN A 175 -6.32 3.14 -17.79
N ASP A 176 -7.39 2.84 -17.07
CA ASP A 176 -8.72 2.66 -17.62
C ASP A 176 -9.35 4.04 -17.86
N ARG A 177 -9.44 4.42 -19.14
CA ARG A 177 -10.01 5.72 -19.54
C ARG A 177 -11.52 5.67 -19.72
N SER A 178 -12.11 4.48 -19.74
CA SER A 178 -13.53 4.30 -20.02
C SER A 178 -14.37 4.35 -18.74
N ASP A 179 -13.73 4.20 -17.57
CA ASP A 179 -14.40 4.20 -16.28
C ASP A 179 -13.96 5.32 -15.31
N LEU A 180 -14.62 5.36 -14.15
CA LEU A 180 -14.41 6.29 -13.06
C LEU A 180 -13.17 5.92 -12.25
N ASP A 181 -12.24 6.86 -12.21
CA ASP A 181 -11.09 6.85 -11.32
C ASP A 181 -11.50 6.76 -9.82
N PRO A 182 -10.88 5.88 -9.01
CA PRO A 182 -11.15 5.79 -7.58
C PRO A 182 -10.72 7.01 -6.77
N PHE A 183 -11.37 7.19 -5.62
CA PHE A 183 -10.98 8.18 -4.60
C PHE A 183 -10.46 7.48 -3.35
N LEU A 184 -9.56 8.14 -2.63
CA LEU A 184 -9.17 7.69 -1.30
C LEU A 184 -10.34 7.84 -0.32
N VAL A 185 -10.58 6.79 0.47
CA VAL A 185 -11.62 6.75 1.49
C VAL A 185 -11.07 7.36 2.78
N ARG A 186 -11.52 8.57 3.10
CA ARG A 186 -11.01 9.36 4.24
C ARG A 186 -11.04 8.61 5.59
N SER A 187 -12.04 7.76 5.82
CA SER A 187 -12.17 6.98 7.06
C SER A 187 -11.24 5.76 7.12
N LYS A 188 -10.54 5.43 6.03
CA LYS A 188 -9.71 4.22 5.88
C LYS A 188 -8.32 4.60 5.35
N LEU A 189 -7.78 5.74 5.77
CA LEU A 189 -6.42 6.17 5.44
C LEU A 189 -5.42 5.65 6.48
N ASP A 190 -4.17 5.45 6.06
CA ASP A 190 -3.06 5.05 6.94
C ASP A 190 -3.33 3.75 7.73
N LEU A 191 -3.98 2.76 7.10
CA LEU A 191 -4.10 1.43 7.68
C LEU A 191 -2.70 0.87 7.92
N ASN A 192 -2.51 0.23 9.08
CA ASN A 192 -1.22 -0.27 9.54
C ASN A 192 -0.14 0.81 9.80
N ALA A 193 -0.54 2.07 10.06
CA ALA A 193 0.37 3.16 10.41
C ALA A 193 1.37 2.78 11.53
N GLY A 194 2.61 3.21 11.36
CA GLY A 194 3.72 2.88 12.27
C GLY A 194 4.51 1.64 11.86
N ASN A 195 4.08 0.92 10.82
CA ASN A 195 4.82 -0.18 10.20
C ASN A 195 5.41 0.24 8.85
N VAL A 196 6.33 -0.56 8.32
CA VAL A 196 6.92 -0.33 6.99
C VAL A 196 5.92 -0.54 5.84
N GLN A 197 4.84 -1.29 6.09
CA GLN A 197 3.73 -1.44 5.17
C GLN A 197 2.54 -0.60 5.61
N ILE A 198 2.02 0.23 4.72
CA ILE A 198 0.80 1.01 4.96
C ILE A 198 -0.21 0.76 3.85
N ALA A 199 -1.49 0.87 4.16
CA ALA A 199 -2.55 0.85 3.17
C ALA A 199 -3.51 2.02 3.25
N HIS A 200 -4.11 2.35 2.11
CA HIS A 200 -5.20 3.33 2.00
C HIS A 200 -6.40 2.68 1.34
N GLY A 201 -7.57 2.78 1.97
CA GLY A 201 -8.83 2.36 1.37
C GLY A 201 -9.19 3.22 0.16
N ILE A 202 -9.71 2.59 -0.89
CA ILE A 202 -10.17 3.27 -2.11
C ILE A 202 -11.61 2.90 -2.46
N SER A 203 -12.29 3.80 -3.18
CA SER A 203 -13.72 3.68 -3.47
C SER A 203 -14.09 2.78 -4.66
N LEU A 204 -13.14 2.53 -5.56
CA LEU A 204 -13.30 1.72 -6.78
C LEU A 204 -12.00 0.94 -7.03
N VAL A 205 -12.07 -0.14 -7.80
CA VAL A 205 -10.91 -0.97 -8.13
C VAL A 205 -10.06 -0.25 -9.19
N LEU A 206 -8.76 -0.09 -8.92
CA LEU A 206 -7.78 0.40 -9.89
C LEU A 206 -7.59 -0.65 -11.00
N ARG A 207 -7.64 -0.21 -12.25
CA ARG A 207 -7.51 -1.10 -13.41
C ARG A 207 -6.23 -0.82 -14.20
N PRO A 208 -5.41 -1.85 -14.47
CA PRO A 208 -4.17 -1.69 -15.24
C PRO A 208 -4.41 -1.55 -16.75
N ILE A 209 -5.60 -1.90 -17.23
CA ILE A 209 -6.01 -1.89 -18.63
C ILE A 209 -7.51 -1.57 -18.70
N ASP A 210 -7.95 -1.08 -19.86
CA ASP A 210 -9.37 -0.95 -20.23
C ASP A 210 -9.98 -2.38 -20.31
N LEU A 211 -10.98 -2.66 -19.48
CA LEU A 211 -11.61 -3.98 -19.31
C LEU A 211 -13.00 -4.06 -19.95
#